data_AF-A0A432Q4G6-F1
#
_entry.id   AF-A0A432Q4G6-F1
#
_cell.length_a   1.000
_cell.length_b   1.000
_cell.length_c   1.000
_cell.angle_alpha   90.00
_cell.angle_beta   90.00
_cell.angle_gamma   90.00
#
_symmetry.space_group_name_H-M   'P 1'
#
loop_
_entity.id
_entity.type
_entity.pdbx_description
1 polymer ?
#
loop_
_entity_poly.entity_id
_entity_poly.type
_entity_poly.pdbx_seq_one_letter_code
_entity_poly.pdbx_strand_id
1 'polypeptide(L)'
;MILETKAETAMQKLLAKVLEEGKPVVSRYGTALHSPPAFVVVKKPDYFDSDIETFWYVDHGSENFVTYLDRVEKLLETVAAKLRSSPFTRRASIPLWFPKDHLSKYPPAITEISFLYFNNKLNLTVYIRSLDVTDYFAHDFDLINYVLERVCELSGFERGSIGLLVGCPHVYERELEKIEREFGHAKHREVFGVTEEGTHLIEDYISSAWHSAVEVVYSGMEKATEWGKLFGGQEKCKFLPRLFIEIKNPDENQIHDKAPFSKEYGINYAHSYVIHAECIDKPVTTPVKKKEGEVYTYAERARYCEADDVKVDQLYMCMEKLRKNKYDRTCYVSISRPWDLFCNDPPCLRGYQFIANGNTLAGIFYMRSNDVFGAMHANMFAFATLTSYIAGLTKFDSYKYYHFANDAHIYWESLKAAKEILFPETPNVFGSVIEGGMEE
;
A
#
# COMPACT_ATOMS: atom_id res chain seq x y z
N MET A 1 8.09 -3.97 -11.40
CA MET A 1 8.82 -3.78 -10.13
C MET A 1 10.30 -3.84 -10.40
N ILE A 2 11.10 -3.04 -9.70
CA ILE A 2 12.56 -3.13 -9.75
C ILE A 2 12.99 -4.20 -8.74
N LEU A 3 13.52 -5.32 -9.21
CA LEU A 3 13.91 -6.44 -8.37
C LEU A 3 15.42 -6.67 -8.47
N GLU A 4 16.14 -6.31 -7.41
CA GLU A 4 17.60 -6.34 -7.38
C GLU A 4 18.14 -7.06 -6.14
N THR A 5 19.40 -7.49 -6.21
CA THR A 5 20.04 -8.17 -5.07
C THR A 5 20.60 -7.18 -4.06
N LYS A 6 21.20 -6.07 -4.53
CA LYS A 6 21.91 -5.07 -3.71
C LYS A 6 21.18 -3.73 -3.73
N ALA A 7 21.34 -2.96 -2.65
CA ALA A 7 20.67 -1.68 -2.49
C ALA A 7 21.18 -0.62 -3.47
N GLU A 8 22.49 -0.56 -3.72
CA GLU A 8 23.09 0.38 -4.69
C GLU A 8 22.53 0.18 -6.11
N THR A 9 22.43 -1.07 -6.57
CA THR A 9 21.86 -1.37 -7.89
C THR A 9 20.37 -1.00 -7.94
N ALA A 10 19.63 -1.25 -6.86
CA ALA A 10 18.23 -0.85 -6.78
C ALA A 10 18.05 0.68 -6.86
N MET A 11 18.92 1.44 -6.18
CA MET A 11 18.96 2.90 -6.26
C MET A 11 19.24 3.37 -7.69
N GLN A 12 20.27 2.81 -8.34
CA GLN A 12 20.63 3.14 -9.73
C GLN A 12 19.49 2.87 -10.72
N LYS A 13 18.77 1.75 -10.56
CA LYS A 13 17.61 1.41 -11.40
C LYS A 13 16.42 2.33 -11.13
N LEU A 14 16.22 2.75 -9.88
CA LEU A 14 15.17 3.70 -9.53
C LEU A 14 15.50 5.10 -10.09
N LEU A 15 16.75 5.55 -10.00
CA LEU A 15 17.24 6.77 -10.64
C LEU A 15 16.98 6.74 -12.15
N ALA A 16 17.36 5.65 -12.81
CA ALA A 16 17.12 5.47 -14.24
C ALA A 16 15.63 5.58 -14.61
N LYS A 17 14.72 5.01 -13.80
CA LYS A 17 13.28 5.14 -14.01
C LYS A 17 12.84 6.61 -13.92
N VAL A 18 13.36 7.35 -12.94
CA VAL A 18 13.06 8.79 -12.81
C VAL A 18 13.54 9.57 -14.03
N LEU A 19 14.74 9.29 -14.53
CA LEU A 19 15.29 9.99 -15.70
C LEU A 19 14.53 9.65 -17.00
N GLU A 20 14.07 8.41 -17.16
CA GLU A 20 13.37 7.94 -18.36
C GLU A 20 11.89 8.34 -18.40
N GLU A 21 11.19 8.32 -17.25
CA GLU A 21 9.74 8.54 -17.18
C GLU A 21 9.35 9.85 -16.48
N GLY A 22 10.31 10.53 -15.87
CA GLY A 22 10.07 11.70 -15.04
C GLY A 22 9.53 12.88 -15.83
N LYS A 23 8.52 13.54 -15.28
CA LYS A 23 7.98 14.79 -15.82
C LYS A 23 8.40 15.97 -14.96
N PRO A 24 8.78 17.11 -15.56
CA PRO A 24 9.19 18.29 -14.80
C PRO A 24 8.01 18.85 -14.01
N VAL A 25 8.27 19.13 -12.73
CA VAL A 25 7.32 19.66 -11.77
C VAL A 25 8.00 20.76 -10.96
N VAL A 26 7.39 21.94 -10.93
CA VAL A 26 7.89 23.06 -10.12
C VAL A 26 7.41 22.89 -8.69
N SER A 27 8.36 22.80 -7.75
CA SER A 27 8.10 22.70 -6.32
C SER A 27 8.69 23.89 -5.56
N ARG A 28 8.39 23.99 -4.26
CA ARG A 28 9.03 24.98 -3.37
C ARG A 28 10.55 24.81 -3.23
N TYR A 29 11.10 23.68 -3.65
CA TYR A 29 12.53 23.34 -3.57
C TYR A 29 13.22 23.40 -4.94
N GLY A 30 12.57 23.99 -5.94
CA GLY A 30 13.02 24.02 -7.33
C GLY A 30 12.29 22.99 -8.20
N THR A 31 12.71 22.91 -9.46
CA THR A 31 12.15 21.96 -10.43
C THR A 31 12.69 20.56 -10.18
N ALA A 32 11.80 19.58 -10.17
CA ALA A 32 12.13 18.17 -10.02
C ALA A 32 11.48 17.35 -11.14
N LEU A 33 12.12 16.25 -11.52
CA LEU A 33 11.51 15.22 -12.37
C LEU A 33 10.74 14.25 -11.49
N HIS A 34 9.41 14.21 -11.61
CA HIS A 34 8.55 13.28 -10.88
C HIS A 34 8.19 12.09 -11.78
N SER A 35 8.47 10.88 -11.31
CA SER A 35 8.06 9.65 -11.99
C SER A 35 6.78 9.04 -11.38
N PRO A 36 6.07 8.17 -12.11
CA PRO A 36 5.01 7.35 -11.53
C PRO A 36 5.48 6.53 -10.31
N PRO A 37 4.55 6.02 -9.48
CA PRO A 37 4.89 5.16 -8.36
C PRO A 37 5.76 3.98 -8.80
N ALA A 38 6.71 3.61 -7.95
CA ALA A 38 7.61 2.49 -8.19
C ALA A 38 7.55 1.50 -7.04
N PHE A 39 7.60 0.21 -7.35
CA PHE A 39 7.79 -0.84 -6.36
C PHE A 39 9.19 -1.45 -6.55
N VAL A 40 10.03 -1.31 -5.53
CA VAL A 40 11.43 -1.75 -5.52
C VAL A 40 11.61 -2.84 -4.48
N VAL A 41 12.39 -3.88 -4.79
CA VAL A 41 12.72 -4.95 -3.86
C VAL A 41 14.23 -5.21 -3.89
N VAL A 42 14.82 -5.26 -2.70
CA VAL A 42 16.22 -5.63 -2.48
C VAL A 42 16.28 -6.97 -1.74
N LYS A 43 16.76 -8.01 -2.42
CA LYS A 43 16.76 -9.39 -1.89
C LYS A 43 17.74 -9.60 -0.74
N LYS A 44 18.92 -8.98 -0.80
CA LYS A 44 19.99 -9.09 0.19
C LYS A 44 20.40 -7.69 0.63
N PRO A 45 19.57 -7.05 1.47
CA PRO A 45 19.78 -5.67 1.86
C PRO A 45 21.13 -5.48 2.56
N ASP A 46 22.00 -4.65 1.98
CA ASP A 46 23.27 -4.15 2.49
C ASP A 46 23.14 -2.69 2.99
N TYR A 47 24.12 -2.22 3.75
CA TYR A 47 24.16 -0.83 4.25
C TYR A 47 24.95 0.07 3.30
N PHE A 48 24.59 1.35 3.25
CA PHE A 48 25.37 2.43 2.65
C PHE A 48 26.27 3.15 3.68
N ASP A 49 26.17 2.81 4.96
CA ASP A 49 26.86 3.44 6.10
C ASP A 49 26.48 4.93 6.31
N SER A 50 25.20 5.24 6.12
CA SER A 50 24.62 6.58 6.26
C SER A 50 24.24 6.91 7.72
N ASP A 51 24.16 8.20 8.05
CA ASP A 51 23.61 8.63 9.35
C ASP A 51 22.09 8.37 9.41
N ILE A 52 21.68 7.48 10.31
CA ILE A 52 20.27 7.10 10.55
C ILE A 52 19.68 7.76 11.81
N GLU A 53 20.50 8.34 12.68
CA GLU A 53 20.06 8.85 13.99
C GLU A 53 19.55 10.29 13.87
N THR A 54 20.31 11.16 13.19
CA THR A 54 20.03 12.62 13.22
C THR A 54 19.41 13.15 11.93
N PHE A 55 19.52 12.40 10.84
CA PHE A 55 19.16 12.87 9.51
C PHE A 55 17.63 13.03 9.32
N TRP A 56 16.84 12.15 9.95
CA TRP A 56 15.40 12.09 9.76
C TRP A 56 14.61 12.61 10.95
N TYR A 57 14.11 13.83 10.87
CA TYR A 57 13.27 14.45 11.89
C TYR A 57 11.94 15.00 11.34
N VAL A 58 10.95 15.10 12.22
CA VAL A 58 9.65 15.72 11.96
C VAL A 58 9.57 17.04 12.71
N ASP A 59 9.36 18.13 11.97
CA ASP A 59 9.34 19.50 12.50
C ASP A 59 7.90 19.96 12.81
N HIS A 60 7.56 20.01 14.10
CA HIS A 60 6.31 20.59 14.60
C HIS A 60 6.48 21.99 15.18
N GLY A 61 7.63 22.65 14.98
CA GLY A 61 7.93 23.98 15.53
C GLY A 61 8.25 24.01 17.03
N SER A 62 8.55 22.87 17.65
CA SER A 62 9.00 22.75 19.06
C SER A 62 10.52 22.75 19.18
N GLU A 63 11.06 23.13 20.35
CA GLU A 63 12.50 23.12 20.65
C GLU A 63 13.15 21.72 20.55
N ASN A 64 12.35 20.65 20.69
CA ASN A 64 12.79 19.27 20.52
C ASN A 64 12.22 18.68 19.21
N PHE A 65 13.10 18.25 18.31
CA PHE A 65 12.74 17.51 17.10
C PHE A 65 12.44 16.04 17.45
N VAL A 66 11.45 15.44 16.77
CA VAL A 66 11.17 14.00 16.89
C VAL A 66 11.75 13.30 15.68
N THR A 67 12.68 12.38 15.89
CA THR A 67 13.30 11.61 14.81
C THR A 67 12.39 10.47 14.34
N TYR A 68 12.71 9.87 13.19
CA TYR A 68 12.03 8.65 12.76
C TYR A 68 12.34 7.50 13.73
N LEU A 69 13.58 7.45 14.22
CA LEU A 69 14.04 6.45 15.18
C LEU A 69 13.23 6.52 16.48
N ASP A 70 12.95 7.72 17.01
CA ASP A 70 12.08 7.93 18.19
C ASP A 70 10.67 7.35 18.00
N ARG A 71 10.14 7.38 16.76
CA ARG A 71 8.82 6.82 16.44
C ARG A 71 8.86 5.29 16.39
N VAL A 72 9.98 4.71 15.97
CA VAL A 72 10.10 3.28 15.65
C VAL A 72 10.66 2.46 16.83
N GLU A 73 11.73 2.89 17.50
CA GLU A 73 12.45 2.09 18.50
C GLU A 73 11.55 1.54 19.60
N LYS A 74 10.66 2.39 20.12
CA LYS A 74 9.72 2.03 21.19
C LYS A 74 8.74 0.91 20.82
N LEU A 75 8.61 0.60 19.53
CA LEU A 75 7.67 -0.41 19.01
C LEU A 75 8.39 -1.70 18.59
N LEU A 76 9.71 -1.70 18.46
CA LEU A 76 10.47 -2.84 17.91
C LEU A 76 10.30 -4.12 18.73
N GLU A 77 10.40 -4.04 20.06
CA GLU A 77 10.20 -5.22 20.92
C GLU A 77 8.76 -5.72 20.85
N THR A 78 7.78 -4.81 20.75
CA THR A 78 6.36 -5.21 20.63
C THR A 78 6.12 -5.95 19.32
N VAL A 79 6.72 -5.47 18.21
CA VAL A 79 6.66 -6.15 16.91
C VAL A 79 7.33 -7.52 16.99
N ALA A 80 8.55 -7.60 17.54
CA ALA A 80 9.28 -8.85 17.69
C ALA A 80 8.52 -9.87 18.56
N ALA A 81 7.96 -9.44 19.69
CA ALA A 81 7.14 -10.29 20.55
C ALA A 81 5.91 -10.84 19.83
N LYS A 82 5.23 -10.00 19.04
CA LYS A 82 4.08 -10.43 18.24
C LYS A 82 4.49 -11.50 17.21
N LEU A 83 5.56 -11.24 16.48
CA LEU A 83 6.14 -12.15 15.50
C LEU A 83 6.57 -13.50 16.12
N ARG A 84 7.20 -13.51 17.30
CA ARG A 84 7.53 -14.75 18.03
C ARG A 84 6.28 -15.55 18.41
N SER A 85 5.22 -14.86 18.83
CA SER A 85 3.96 -15.51 19.22
C SER A 85 3.16 -16.07 18.03
N SER A 86 3.28 -15.40 16.88
CA SER A 86 2.49 -15.65 15.68
C SER A 86 3.31 -15.23 14.46
N PRO A 87 4.18 -16.12 13.94
CA PRO A 87 5.10 -15.77 12.84
C PRO A 87 4.37 -15.30 11.58
N PHE A 88 3.19 -15.87 11.29
CA PHE A 88 2.37 -15.52 10.14
C PHE A 88 1.44 -14.33 10.39
N THR A 89 1.63 -13.59 11.49
CA THR A 89 0.84 -12.41 11.79
C THR A 89 0.90 -11.40 10.65
N ARG A 90 -0.24 -10.82 10.34
CA ARG A 90 -0.35 -9.73 9.36
C ARG A 90 -0.43 -8.38 10.04
N ARG A 91 -0.26 -8.35 11.37
CA ARG A 91 -0.52 -7.20 12.25
C ARG A 91 0.76 -6.55 12.77
N ALA A 92 1.93 -7.06 12.35
CA ALA A 92 3.23 -6.48 12.64
C ALA A 92 3.49 -5.32 11.66
N SER A 93 3.08 -4.11 12.06
CA SER A 93 3.15 -2.93 11.20
C SER A 93 3.26 -1.66 12.06
N ILE A 94 4.20 -0.78 11.73
CA ILE A 94 4.54 0.45 12.46
C ILE A 94 4.19 1.66 11.58
N PRO A 95 3.22 2.49 11.97
CA PRO A 95 2.98 3.76 11.29
C PRO A 95 3.98 4.81 11.72
N LEU A 96 4.57 5.51 10.75
CA LEU A 96 5.44 6.66 10.99
C LEU A 96 4.73 7.98 10.72
N TRP A 97 3.65 8.01 9.93
CA TRP A 97 2.84 9.21 9.72
C TRP A 97 1.65 9.27 10.68
N PHE A 98 1.48 10.40 11.36
CA PHE A 98 0.36 10.68 12.26
C PHE A 98 -0.48 11.86 11.74
N PRO A 99 -1.77 11.96 12.10
CA PRO A 99 -2.65 13.05 11.64
C PRO A 99 -2.08 14.45 11.90
N LYS A 100 -1.45 14.66 13.07
CA LYS A 100 -0.79 15.93 13.42
C LYS A 100 0.34 16.34 12.47
N ASP A 101 0.92 15.40 11.72
CA ASP A 101 2.00 15.70 10.76
C ASP A 101 1.50 16.53 9.58
N HIS A 102 0.18 16.58 9.32
CA HIS A 102 -0.36 17.56 8.37
C HIS A 102 -0.07 19.02 8.74
N LEU A 103 0.16 19.30 10.02
CA LEU A 103 0.49 20.61 10.56
C LEU A 103 2.02 20.86 10.60
N SER A 104 2.83 19.85 10.26
CA SER A 104 4.29 19.94 10.23
C SER A 104 4.78 20.66 8.96
N LYS A 105 5.89 21.40 9.11
CA LYS A 105 6.61 22.00 7.96
C LYS A 105 7.31 20.94 7.11
N TYR A 106 7.83 19.90 7.77
CA TYR A 106 8.58 18.78 7.19
C TYR A 106 8.00 17.46 7.73
N PRO A 107 6.85 17.01 7.20
CA PRO A 107 6.23 15.77 7.65
C PRO A 107 7.02 14.55 7.14
N PRO A 108 6.87 13.37 7.77
CA PRO A 108 7.68 12.20 7.43
C PRO A 108 7.40 11.68 6.01
N ALA A 109 8.42 11.20 5.31
CA ALA A 109 8.37 10.62 3.97
C ALA A 109 8.09 9.10 4.01
N ILE A 110 8.72 8.39 4.96
CA ILE A 110 8.32 7.02 5.30
C ILE A 110 7.06 7.08 6.14
N THR A 111 6.01 6.37 5.71
CA THR A 111 4.67 6.48 6.30
C THR A 111 4.24 5.24 7.07
N GLU A 112 4.69 4.06 6.64
CA GLU A 112 4.39 2.76 7.25
C GLU A 112 5.56 1.79 7.03
N ILE A 113 5.85 0.98 8.03
CA ILE A 113 6.79 -0.15 7.96
C ILE A 113 6.02 -1.42 8.34
N SER A 114 5.89 -2.38 7.43
CA SER A 114 5.19 -3.65 7.68
C SER A 114 6.16 -4.83 7.61
N PHE A 115 5.91 -5.83 8.44
CA PHE A 115 6.71 -7.06 8.49
C PHE A 115 5.87 -8.24 8.03
N LEU A 116 6.51 -9.17 7.33
CA LEU A 116 5.86 -10.39 6.89
C LEU A 116 6.86 -11.54 6.84
N TYR A 117 6.51 -12.66 7.48
CA TYR A 117 7.30 -13.88 7.42
C TYR A 117 6.87 -14.73 6.22
N PHE A 118 7.81 -14.97 5.30
CA PHE A 118 7.66 -15.86 4.14
C PHE A 118 9.03 -16.32 3.64
N ASN A 119 9.10 -17.41 2.87
CA ASN A 119 10.35 -18.04 2.44
C ASN A 119 11.34 -18.32 3.60
N ASN A 120 10.80 -18.68 4.77
CA ASN A 120 11.53 -18.91 6.02
C ASN A 120 12.36 -17.73 6.54
N LYS A 121 12.01 -16.50 6.13
CA LYS A 121 12.70 -15.28 6.51
C LYS A 121 11.70 -14.21 6.94
N LEU A 122 12.16 -13.31 7.80
CA LEU A 122 11.42 -12.08 8.10
C LEU A 122 11.74 -11.04 7.04
N ASN A 123 10.70 -10.57 6.35
CA ASN A 123 10.82 -9.58 5.30
C ASN A 123 10.13 -8.29 5.74
N LEU A 124 10.63 -7.16 5.25
CA LEU A 124 10.09 -5.84 5.55
C LEU A 124 9.57 -5.17 4.27
N THR A 125 8.45 -4.47 4.36
CA THR A 125 7.92 -3.64 3.29
C THR A 125 7.57 -2.26 3.83
N VAL A 126 8.03 -1.19 3.18
CA VAL A 126 7.69 0.19 3.55
C VAL A 126 6.84 0.88 2.51
N TYR A 127 6.12 1.91 2.95
CA TYR A 127 5.54 2.90 2.05
C TYR A 127 6.21 4.27 2.23
N ILE A 128 6.90 4.73 1.19
CA ILE A 128 7.55 6.04 1.10
C ILE A 128 6.72 6.92 0.18
N ARG A 129 6.06 7.96 0.70
CA ARG A 129 5.20 8.85 -0.11
C ARG A 129 6.00 9.74 -1.07
N SER A 130 7.26 10.02 -0.76
CA SER A 130 8.10 10.96 -1.51
C SER A 130 9.56 10.61 -1.28
N LEU A 131 10.27 10.22 -2.34
CA LEU A 131 11.68 9.85 -2.26
C LEU A 131 12.47 10.65 -3.29
N ASP A 132 13.35 11.51 -2.79
CA ASP A 132 14.43 12.04 -3.60
C ASP A 132 15.51 10.96 -3.66
N VAL A 133 15.66 10.38 -4.84
CA VAL A 133 16.44 9.15 -5.01
C VAL A 133 17.94 9.43 -4.90
N THR A 134 18.38 10.65 -5.20
CA THR A 134 19.80 11.01 -5.21
C THR A 134 20.31 11.22 -3.79
N ASP A 135 19.62 12.07 -3.04
CA ASP A 135 20.12 12.57 -1.76
C ASP A 135 19.64 11.72 -0.56
N TYR A 136 18.51 11.02 -0.69
CA TYR A 136 17.83 10.44 0.47
C TYR A 136 17.65 8.92 0.42
N PHE A 137 17.86 8.25 -0.73
CA PHE A 137 17.70 6.80 -0.83
C PHE A 137 18.58 6.04 0.17
N ALA A 138 19.87 6.38 0.26
CA ALA A 138 20.82 5.70 1.14
C ALA A 138 20.41 5.81 2.63
N HIS A 139 20.07 7.03 3.07
CA HIS A 139 19.64 7.29 4.44
C HIS A 139 18.32 6.60 4.80
N ASP A 140 17.31 6.67 3.90
CA ASP A 140 16.04 5.97 4.10
C ASP A 140 16.28 4.45 4.14
N PHE A 141 17.07 3.92 3.22
CA PHE A 141 17.34 2.49 3.13
C PHE A 141 18.07 1.96 4.36
N ASP A 142 19.08 2.66 4.86
CA ASP A 142 19.84 2.25 6.04
C ASP A 142 18.99 2.26 7.31
N LEU A 143 18.11 3.26 7.49
CA LEU A 143 17.14 3.25 8.60
C LEU A 143 16.20 2.04 8.50
N ILE A 144 15.69 1.76 7.31
CA ILE A 144 14.77 0.63 7.07
C ILE A 144 15.48 -0.71 7.31
N ASN A 145 16.72 -0.81 6.83
CA ASN A 145 17.61 -1.94 7.01
C ASN A 145 17.86 -2.20 8.51
N TYR A 146 18.25 -1.16 9.26
CA TYR A 146 18.42 -1.21 10.71
C TYR A 146 17.17 -1.72 11.42
N VAL A 147 15.98 -1.25 11.03
CA VAL A 147 14.72 -1.70 11.61
C VAL A 147 14.47 -3.18 11.35
N LEU A 148 14.72 -3.68 10.14
CA LEU A 148 14.59 -5.10 9.83
C LEU A 148 15.58 -5.94 10.66
N GLU A 149 16.85 -5.53 10.68
CA GLU A 149 17.90 -6.18 11.45
C GLU A 149 17.55 -6.27 12.93
N ARG A 150 17.14 -5.16 13.53
CA ARG A 150 16.82 -5.10 14.95
C ARG A 150 15.64 -5.98 15.31
N VAL A 151 14.59 -6.04 14.48
CA VAL A 151 13.47 -6.96 14.72
C VAL A 151 13.90 -8.42 14.53
N CYS A 152 14.79 -8.73 13.58
CA CYS A 152 15.35 -10.07 13.42
C CYS A 152 16.13 -10.51 14.67
N GLU A 153 17.00 -9.65 15.22
CA GLU A 153 17.74 -9.91 16.45
C GLU A 153 16.81 -10.20 17.64
N LEU A 154 15.78 -9.37 17.81
CA LEU A 154 14.82 -9.51 18.92
C LEU A 154 13.92 -10.74 18.74
N SER A 155 13.53 -11.08 17.50
CA SER A 155 12.63 -12.20 17.22
C SER A 155 13.31 -13.55 17.04
N GLY A 156 14.61 -13.56 16.71
CA GLY A 156 15.38 -14.74 16.34
C GLY A 156 15.15 -15.24 14.91
N PHE A 157 14.46 -14.47 14.06
CA PHE A 157 14.23 -14.82 12.66
C PHE A 157 15.41 -14.46 11.76
N GLU A 158 15.60 -15.25 10.70
CA GLU A 158 16.58 -14.91 9.67
C GLU A 158 16.09 -13.71 8.85
N ARG A 159 17.02 -12.84 8.51
CA ARG A 159 16.80 -11.65 7.71
C ARG A 159 16.47 -11.99 6.25
N GLY A 160 15.38 -11.39 5.77
CA GLY A 160 14.88 -11.48 4.40
C GLY A 160 15.10 -10.20 3.59
N SER A 161 14.22 -9.99 2.61
CA SER A 161 14.27 -8.87 1.67
C SER A 161 13.57 -7.62 2.21
N ILE A 162 13.92 -6.48 1.62
CA ILE A 162 13.25 -5.18 1.84
C ILE A 162 12.50 -4.79 0.57
N GLY A 163 11.21 -4.48 0.71
CA GLY A 163 10.38 -3.90 -0.33
C GLY A 163 10.07 -2.43 -0.07
N LEU A 164 10.19 -1.58 -1.07
CA LEU A 164 9.89 -0.15 -1.03
C LEU A 164 8.75 0.14 -2.02
N LEU A 165 7.55 0.43 -1.52
CA LEU A 165 6.55 1.13 -2.34
C LEU A 165 6.90 2.62 -2.28
N VAL A 166 7.30 3.20 -3.41
CA VAL A 166 7.67 4.61 -3.52
C VAL A 166 6.61 5.33 -4.32
N GLY A 167 5.83 6.18 -3.65
CA GLY A 167 4.70 6.86 -4.27
C GLY A 167 5.09 7.99 -5.22
N CYS A 168 6.20 8.68 -4.94
CA CYS A 168 6.72 9.76 -5.78
C CYS A 168 8.26 9.71 -5.80
N PRO A 169 8.86 8.83 -6.63
CA PRO A 169 10.30 8.85 -6.88
C PRO A 169 10.63 10.07 -7.73
N HIS A 170 11.61 10.86 -7.31
CA HIS A 170 12.01 12.07 -8.00
C HIS A 170 13.50 12.39 -7.84
N VAL A 171 14.00 13.28 -8.69
CA VAL A 171 15.33 13.90 -8.63
C VAL A 171 15.18 15.39 -8.95
N TYR A 172 16.04 16.24 -8.42
CA TYR A 172 16.00 17.67 -8.77
C TYR A 172 16.82 17.96 -10.02
N GLU A 173 16.36 18.92 -10.85
CA GLU A 173 17.06 19.27 -12.10
C GLU A 173 18.51 19.71 -11.86
N ARG A 174 18.78 20.35 -10.72
CA ARG A 174 20.14 20.75 -10.30
C ARG A 174 21.12 19.58 -10.12
N GLU A 175 20.61 18.36 -10.02
CA GLU A 175 21.42 17.16 -9.79
C GLU A 175 21.68 16.36 -11.06
N LEU A 176 21.06 16.71 -12.19
CA LEU A 176 21.13 15.90 -13.41
C LEU A 176 22.57 15.73 -13.92
N GLU A 177 23.38 16.78 -13.89
CA GLU A 177 24.80 16.70 -14.27
C GLU A 177 25.61 15.79 -13.33
N LYS A 178 25.31 15.83 -12.02
CA LYS A 178 25.93 14.95 -11.02
C LYS A 178 25.55 13.50 -11.30
N ILE A 179 24.26 13.25 -11.54
CA ILE A 179 23.73 11.91 -11.79
C ILE A 179 24.33 11.33 -13.08
N GLU A 180 24.39 12.11 -14.16
CA GLU A 180 24.98 11.65 -15.43
C GLU A 180 26.46 11.29 -15.27
N ARG A 181 27.22 12.07 -14.51
CA ARG A 181 28.63 11.80 -14.23
C ARG A 181 28.85 10.56 -13.36
N GLU A 182 28.02 10.36 -12.33
CA GLU A 182 28.22 9.33 -11.30
C GLU A 182 27.58 7.98 -11.66
N PHE A 183 26.42 7.99 -12.32
CA PHE A 183 25.64 6.78 -12.62
C PHE A 183 25.50 6.48 -14.12
N GLY A 184 25.89 7.42 -14.99
CA GLY A 184 25.84 7.25 -16.44
C GLY A 184 24.43 7.02 -16.98
N HIS A 185 24.35 6.34 -18.13
CA HIS A 185 23.09 6.00 -18.81
C HIS A 185 22.55 4.63 -18.38
N ALA A 186 22.44 4.38 -17.08
CA ALA A 186 21.78 3.18 -16.59
C ALA A 186 20.34 3.13 -17.14
N LYS A 187 19.93 1.97 -17.66
CA LYS A 187 18.53 1.74 -18.04
C LYS A 187 17.76 1.07 -16.92
N HIS A 188 16.55 1.52 -16.68
CA HIS A 188 15.66 0.81 -15.77
C HIS A 188 15.04 -0.41 -16.47
N ARG A 189 14.69 -1.42 -15.67
CA ARG A 189 13.92 -2.58 -16.13
C ARG A 189 12.99 -2.98 -15.00
N GLU A 190 11.74 -3.21 -15.36
CA GLU A 190 10.75 -3.74 -14.43
C GLU A 190 10.42 -5.20 -14.73
N VAL A 191 10.21 -5.95 -13.65
CA VAL A 191 9.65 -7.30 -13.67
C VAL A 191 8.15 -7.20 -13.42
N PHE A 192 7.37 -7.89 -14.26
CA PHE A 192 5.91 -8.02 -14.14
C PHE A 192 5.55 -9.50 -13.94
N GLY A 193 4.40 -9.75 -13.31
CA GLY A 193 3.97 -11.08 -12.89
C GLY A 193 4.45 -11.46 -11.49
N VAL A 194 4.39 -12.75 -11.19
CA VAL A 194 4.68 -13.33 -9.88
C VAL A 194 6.16 -13.65 -9.74
N THR A 195 6.76 -13.30 -8.60
CA THR A 195 8.10 -13.74 -8.18
C THR A 195 8.08 -14.23 -6.74
N GLU A 196 9.19 -14.79 -6.28
CA GLU A 196 9.34 -15.23 -4.89
C GLU A 196 9.24 -14.09 -3.85
N GLU A 197 9.49 -12.84 -4.27
CA GLU A 197 9.59 -11.67 -3.37
C GLU A 197 8.39 -10.71 -3.44
N GLY A 198 7.55 -10.87 -4.44
CA GLY A 198 6.51 -9.91 -4.76
C GLY A 198 5.84 -10.19 -6.10
N THR A 199 4.72 -9.51 -6.34
CA THR A 199 3.96 -9.61 -7.59
C THR A 199 3.67 -8.21 -8.10
N HIS A 200 3.88 -7.96 -9.39
CA HIS A 200 3.51 -6.70 -10.04
C HIS A 200 2.60 -6.99 -11.24
N LEU A 201 1.34 -6.57 -11.17
CA LEU A 201 0.36 -6.67 -12.26
C LEU A 201 0.04 -5.29 -12.84
N ILE A 202 -0.21 -5.24 -14.15
CA ILE A 202 -0.77 -4.07 -14.83
C ILE A 202 -2.04 -4.52 -15.53
N GLU A 203 -3.13 -3.85 -15.20
CA GLU A 203 -4.48 -4.23 -15.63
C GLU A 203 -5.23 -3.01 -16.14
N ASP A 204 -6.15 -3.22 -17.08
CA ASP A 204 -6.89 -2.10 -17.67
C ASP A 204 -8.06 -1.69 -16.77
N TYR A 205 -8.74 -2.65 -16.12
CA TYR A 205 -9.97 -2.42 -15.36
C TYR A 205 -9.86 -2.95 -13.92
N ILE A 206 -10.73 -2.48 -13.03
CA ILE A 206 -10.82 -3.00 -11.66
C ILE A 206 -11.25 -4.48 -11.66
N SER A 207 -12.18 -4.87 -12.54
CA SER A 207 -12.64 -6.25 -12.65
C SER A 207 -11.55 -7.22 -13.12
N SER A 208 -10.73 -6.83 -14.12
CA SER A 208 -9.62 -7.65 -14.59
C SER A 208 -8.50 -7.71 -13.54
N ALA A 209 -8.22 -6.59 -12.88
CA ALA A 209 -7.30 -6.54 -11.74
C ALA A 209 -7.68 -7.51 -10.61
N TRP A 210 -8.95 -7.56 -10.24
CA TRP A 210 -9.42 -8.50 -9.25
C TRP A 210 -9.31 -9.95 -9.74
N HIS A 211 -9.70 -10.24 -10.99
CA HIS A 211 -9.62 -11.58 -11.57
C HIS A 211 -8.17 -12.09 -11.58
N SER A 212 -7.24 -11.28 -12.10
CA SER A 212 -5.82 -11.61 -12.13
C SER A 212 -5.25 -11.79 -10.72
N ALA A 213 -5.68 -10.97 -9.74
CA ALA A 213 -5.32 -11.16 -8.34
C ALA A 213 -5.82 -12.49 -7.77
N VAL A 214 -7.07 -12.89 -8.07
CA VAL A 214 -7.62 -14.19 -7.68
C VAL A 214 -6.78 -15.32 -8.28
N GLU A 215 -6.44 -15.25 -9.57
CA GLU A 215 -5.64 -16.25 -10.27
C GLU A 215 -4.25 -16.45 -9.65
N VAL A 216 -3.49 -15.36 -9.50
CA VAL A 216 -2.12 -15.44 -9.00
C VAL A 216 -2.08 -15.89 -7.55
N VAL A 217 -3.01 -15.41 -6.72
CA VAL A 217 -3.06 -15.81 -5.29
C VAL A 217 -3.53 -17.24 -5.14
N TYR A 218 -4.51 -17.70 -5.92
CA TYR A 218 -4.96 -19.10 -5.91
C TYR A 218 -3.81 -20.06 -6.23
N SER A 219 -2.92 -19.67 -7.14
CA SER A 219 -1.71 -20.42 -7.51
C SER A 219 -0.52 -20.18 -6.57
N GLY A 220 -0.70 -19.36 -5.53
CA GLY A 220 0.35 -18.92 -4.62
C GLY A 220 0.72 -19.94 -3.53
N MET A 221 1.52 -19.45 -2.59
CA MET A 221 1.99 -20.21 -1.43
C MET A 221 0.85 -20.53 -0.47
N GLU A 222 1.07 -21.51 0.41
CA GLU A 222 0.15 -21.81 1.51
C GLU A 222 0.76 -21.38 2.84
N LYS A 223 -0.06 -20.86 3.74
CA LYS A 223 0.34 -20.60 5.12
C LYS A 223 -0.83 -20.72 6.08
N ALA A 224 -0.49 -20.90 7.36
CA ALA A 224 -1.45 -20.81 8.45
C ALA A 224 -1.88 -19.35 8.66
N THR A 225 -3.07 -19.16 9.24
CA THR A 225 -3.56 -17.83 9.64
C THR A 225 -3.69 -17.71 11.16
N GLU A 226 -3.81 -16.46 11.64
CA GLU A 226 -4.10 -16.16 13.04
C GLU A 226 -5.54 -16.49 13.46
N TRP A 227 -6.41 -16.75 12.49
CA TRP A 227 -7.85 -16.91 12.70
C TRP A 227 -8.29 -18.36 12.91
N GLY A 228 -7.41 -19.32 12.67
CA GLY A 228 -7.74 -20.76 12.72
C GLY A 228 -8.25 -21.28 14.07
N LYS A 229 -8.14 -20.52 15.17
CA LYS A 229 -8.73 -20.88 16.47
C LYS A 229 -10.11 -20.27 16.71
N LEU A 230 -10.50 -19.27 15.92
CA LEU A 230 -11.69 -18.43 16.14
C LEU A 230 -12.77 -18.64 15.06
N PHE A 231 -12.36 -18.95 13.83
CA PHE A 231 -13.26 -19.14 12.69
C PHE A 231 -12.88 -20.42 11.93
N GLY A 232 -13.77 -21.41 11.92
CA GLY A 232 -13.54 -22.67 11.21
C GLY A 232 -13.46 -22.44 9.70
N GLY A 233 -12.49 -23.07 9.03
CA GLY A 233 -12.25 -22.91 7.58
C GLY A 233 -11.29 -21.77 7.20
N GLN A 234 -10.85 -20.96 8.17
CA GLN A 234 -9.85 -19.92 7.99
C GLN A 234 -8.48 -20.31 8.56
N GLU A 235 -8.24 -21.57 8.93
CA GLU A 235 -6.98 -22.02 9.53
C GLU A 235 -5.79 -21.87 8.58
N LYS A 236 -6.05 -21.99 7.28
CA LYS A 236 -5.07 -21.86 6.20
C LYS A 236 -5.58 -20.92 5.12
N CYS A 237 -4.65 -20.39 4.34
CA CYS A 237 -4.96 -19.62 3.14
C CYS A 237 -3.93 -19.88 2.04
N LYS A 238 -4.36 -19.64 0.80
CA LYS A 238 -3.45 -19.34 -0.32
C LYS A 238 -2.98 -17.89 -0.22
N PHE A 239 -1.75 -17.61 -0.63
CA PHE A 239 -1.07 -16.37 -0.27
C PHE A 239 0.02 -15.93 -1.28
N LEU A 240 0.11 -14.63 -1.54
CA LEU A 240 1.28 -13.99 -2.18
C LEU A 240 1.73 -12.73 -1.43
N PRO A 241 3.05 -12.53 -1.23
CA PRO A 241 3.59 -11.31 -0.66
C PRO A 241 3.58 -10.18 -1.67
N ARG A 242 3.43 -8.95 -1.15
CA ARG A 242 3.68 -7.69 -1.88
C ARG A 242 3.07 -7.66 -3.28
N LEU A 243 1.75 -7.77 -3.33
CA LEU A 243 0.97 -7.63 -4.57
C LEU A 243 0.78 -6.14 -4.88
N PHE A 244 1.43 -5.67 -5.94
CA PHE A 244 1.29 -4.33 -6.48
C PHE A 244 0.54 -4.39 -7.82
N ILE A 245 -0.52 -3.61 -7.94
CA ILE A 245 -1.38 -3.59 -9.14
C ILE A 245 -1.55 -2.15 -9.61
N GLU A 246 -1.24 -1.91 -10.88
CA GLU A 246 -1.55 -0.67 -11.58
C GLU A 246 -2.82 -0.83 -12.42
N ILE A 247 -3.78 0.08 -12.26
CA ILE A 247 -5.06 0.05 -12.99
C ILE A 247 -5.17 1.30 -13.86
N LYS A 248 -5.27 1.10 -15.18
CA LYS A 248 -5.21 2.19 -16.16
C LYS A 248 -6.54 2.94 -16.33
N ASN A 249 -7.66 2.22 -16.43
CA ASN A 249 -8.99 2.75 -16.73
C ASN A 249 -10.00 2.36 -15.62
N PRO A 250 -9.83 2.86 -14.39
CA PRO A 250 -10.62 2.43 -13.23
C PRO A 250 -12.11 2.80 -13.25
N ASP A 251 -12.56 3.67 -14.17
CA ASP A 251 -13.99 4.00 -14.34
C ASP A 251 -14.74 2.98 -15.20
N GLU A 252 -14.03 2.18 -15.98
CA GLU A 252 -14.61 1.20 -16.90
C GLU A 252 -14.57 -0.20 -16.27
N ASN A 253 -15.60 -1.02 -16.56
CA ASN A 253 -15.73 -2.41 -16.09
C ASN A 253 -15.37 -2.57 -14.61
N GLN A 254 -16.01 -1.78 -13.75
CA GLN A 254 -15.58 -1.61 -12.37
C GLN A 254 -15.90 -2.79 -11.45
N ILE A 255 -16.79 -3.70 -11.87
CA ILE A 255 -17.27 -4.84 -11.07
C ILE A 255 -17.27 -6.06 -11.98
N HIS A 256 -16.59 -7.12 -11.54
CA HIS A 256 -16.59 -8.41 -12.21
C HIS A 256 -17.96 -9.09 -12.03
N ASP A 257 -18.49 -9.76 -13.06
CA ASP A 257 -19.84 -10.38 -13.04
C ASP A 257 -20.00 -11.47 -11.96
N LYS A 258 -18.88 -12.03 -11.50
CA LYS A 258 -18.79 -13.03 -10.43
C LYS A 258 -18.26 -12.47 -9.11
N ALA A 259 -18.15 -11.15 -8.96
CA ALA A 259 -17.72 -10.54 -7.71
C ALA A 259 -18.71 -10.89 -6.58
N PRO A 260 -18.23 -11.19 -5.36
CA PRO A 260 -19.09 -11.59 -4.24
C PRO A 260 -19.80 -10.40 -3.57
N PHE A 261 -20.11 -9.34 -4.32
CA PHE A 261 -20.84 -8.17 -3.83
C PHE A 261 -21.63 -7.50 -4.96
N SER A 262 -22.71 -6.79 -4.60
CA SER A 262 -23.50 -6.01 -5.55
C SER A 262 -22.93 -4.61 -5.76
N LYS A 263 -23.22 -3.98 -6.91
CA LYS A 263 -22.85 -2.57 -7.15
C LYS A 263 -23.36 -1.62 -6.07
N GLU A 264 -24.59 -1.84 -5.60
CA GLU A 264 -25.18 -1.05 -4.51
C GLU A 264 -24.37 -1.18 -3.22
N TYR A 265 -23.94 -2.40 -2.85
CA TYR A 265 -23.06 -2.60 -1.72
C TYR A 265 -21.74 -1.84 -1.90
N GLY A 266 -21.11 -1.93 -3.08
CA GLY A 266 -19.86 -1.24 -3.37
C GLY A 266 -19.96 0.29 -3.21
N ILE A 267 -21.04 0.89 -3.71
CA ILE A 267 -21.32 2.32 -3.56
C ILE A 267 -21.52 2.69 -2.09
N ASN A 268 -22.36 1.95 -1.37
CA ASN A 268 -22.62 2.21 0.05
C ASN A 268 -21.36 2.04 0.91
N TYR A 269 -20.55 1.03 0.61
CA TYR A 269 -19.26 0.80 1.25
C TYR A 269 -18.30 1.96 1.01
N ALA A 270 -18.14 2.39 -0.25
CA ALA A 270 -17.31 3.54 -0.58
C ALA A 270 -17.78 4.81 0.15
N HIS A 271 -19.07 5.14 0.04
CA HIS A 271 -19.61 6.39 0.56
C HIS A 271 -19.60 6.45 2.09
N SER A 272 -19.98 5.36 2.76
CA SER A 272 -20.19 5.37 4.21
C SER A 272 -18.94 4.95 4.98
N TYR A 273 -18.28 3.87 4.56
CA TYR A 273 -17.17 3.27 5.32
C TYR A 273 -15.82 3.87 4.96
N VAL A 274 -15.61 4.26 3.70
CA VAL A 274 -14.31 4.74 3.20
C VAL A 274 -14.21 6.26 3.16
N ILE A 275 -15.24 6.94 2.66
CA ILE A 275 -15.14 8.35 2.27
C ILE A 275 -15.84 9.28 3.28
N HIS A 276 -17.00 8.87 3.82
CA HIS A 276 -17.99 9.77 4.40
C HIS A 276 -18.39 10.86 3.40
N ALA A 277 -18.98 10.39 2.29
CA ALA A 277 -19.20 11.17 1.07
C ALA A 277 -20.18 12.35 1.24
N GLU A 278 -21.08 12.32 2.23
CA GLU A 278 -21.99 13.43 2.55
C GLU A 278 -21.26 14.74 2.93
N CYS A 279 -19.98 14.62 3.31
CA CYS A 279 -19.12 15.75 3.64
C CYS A 279 -17.87 15.80 2.76
N ILE A 280 -17.86 15.22 1.56
CA ILE A 280 -16.61 15.10 0.77
C ILE A 280 -15.94 16.45 0.47
N ASP A 281 -16.73 17.51 0.30
CA ASP A 281 -16.30 18.85 -0.10
C ASP A 281 -16.24 19.86 1.06
N LYS A 282 -16.48 19.42 2.30
CA LYS A 282 -16.51 20.25 3.52
C LYS A 282 -15.76 19.58 4.68
N PRO A 283 -15.20 20.34 5.63
CA PRO A 283 -14.50 19.74 6.77
C PRO A 283 -15.47 18.98 7.68
N VAL A 284 -14.99 17.89 8.27
CA VAL A 284 -15.70 17.14 9.32
C VAL A 284 -15.16 17.53 10.68
N THR A 285 -16.03 18.06 11.54
CA THR A 285 -15.68 18.51 12.90
C THR A 285 -16.34 17.70 13.99
N THR A 286 -17.04 16.63 13.63
CA THR A 286 -17.75 15.73 14.54
C THR A 286 -17.43 14.28 14.20
N PRO A 287 -17.52 13.36 15.18
CA PRO A 287 -17.27 11.94 14.93
C PRO A 287 -18.05 11.38 13.74
N VAL A 288 -17.34 10.68 12.85
CA VAL A 288 -17.98 9.89 11.79
C VAL A 288 -18.68 8.70 12.46
N LYS A 289 -19.97 8.52 12.16
CA LYS A 289 -20.77 7.43 12.74
C LYS A 289 -20.22 6.07 12.33
N LYS A 290 -20.15 5.16 13.29
CA LYS A 290 -19.83 3.74 13.11
C LYS A 290 -21.09 2.92 13.32
N LYS A 291 -21.18 1.74 12.71
CA LYS A 291 -22.25 0.80 13.05
C LYS A 291 -21.96 0.18 14.42
N GLU A 292 -23.01 -0.27 15.10
CA GLU A 292 -22.88 -0.97 16.37
C GLU A 292 -21.94 -2.17 16.22
N GLY A 293 -20.94 -2.29 17.10
CA GLY A 293 -19.92 -3.33 17.05
C GLY A 293 -18.71 -3.07 16.15
N GLU A 294 -18.72 -2.03 15.31
CA GLU A 294 -17.53 -1.65 14.52
C GLU A 294 -16.50 -0.91 15.38
N VAL A 295 -15.27 -1.43 15.41
CA VAL A 295 -14.16 -0.79 16.15
C VAL A 295 -13.73 0.50 15.47
N TYR A 296 -13.70 0.52 14.14
CA TYR A 296 -13.30 1.67 13.32
C TYR A 296 -14.04 1.65 11.97
N THR A 297 -14.04 2.80 11.29
CA THR A 297 -14.22 2.86 9.83
C THR A 297 -13.01 3.55 9.21
N TYR A 298 -12.77 3.36 7.91
CA TYR A 298 -11.68 4.09 7.24
C TYR A 298 -11.98 5.59 7.18
N ALA A 299 -13.26 5.96 7.00
CA ALA A 299 -13.69 7.35 7.00
C ALA A 299 -13.47 8.05 8.36
N GLU A 300 -13.75 7.38 9.47
CA GLU A 300 -13.43 7.89 10.82
C GLU A 300 -11.92 8.17 10.94
N ARG A 301 -11.07 7.18 10.63
CA ARG A 301 -9.61 7.33 10.75
C ARG A 301 -9.03 8.40 9.81
N ALA A 302 -9.64 8.61 8.64
CA ALA A 302 -9.22 9.59 7.66
C ALA A 302 -9.64 11.02 8.01
N ARG A 303 -10.80 11.20 8.68
CA ARG A 303 -11.46 12.51 8.76
C ARG A 303 -11.65 13.01 10.18
N TYR A 304 -12.06 12.15 11.09
CA TYR A 304 -12.27 12.53 12.47
C TYR A 304 -12.31 11.27 13.34
N CYS A 305 -11.21 11.01 14.07
CA CYS A 305 -11.12 9.93 15.05
C CYS A 305 -10.96 10.52 16.45
N GLU A 306 -11.90 10.22 17.35
CA GLU A 306 -11.88 10.73 18.73
C GLU A 306 -10.62 10.33 19.51
N ALA A 307 -10.07 9.16 19.20
CA ALA A 307 -8.87 8.63 19.84
C ALA A 307 -7.56 9.33 19.40
N ASP A 308 -7.58 10.20 18.37
CA ASP A 308 -6.39 10.94 17.96
C ASP A 308 -6.06 12.07 18.95
N ASP A 309 -4.79 12.20 19.33
CA ASP A 309 -4.33 13.31 20.20
C ASP A 309 -4.64 14.68 19.57
N VAL A 310 -4.47 14.78 18.25
CA VAL A 310 -4.79 15.96 17.45
C VAL A 310 -5.75 15.52 16.35
N LYS A 311 -6.99 16.03 16.42
CA LYS A 311 -8.01 15.76 15.41
C LYS A 311 -7.71 16.55 14.15
N VAL A 312 -7.52 15.84 13.04
CA VAL A 312 -7.24 16.44 11.74
C VAL A 312 -8.10 15.73 10.69
N ASP A 313 -8.89 16.50 9.92
CA ASP A 313 -9.54 15.98 8.71
C ASP A 313 -8.49 15.87 7.59
N GLN A 314 -7.74 14.77 7.61
CA GLN A 314 -6.61 14.53 6.73
C GLN A 314 -7.04 14.54 5.26
N LEU A 315 -8.22 13.97 4.97
CA LEU A 315 -8.76 13.93 3.61
C LEU A 315 -9.07 15.33 3.10
N TYR A 316 -9.79 16.14 3.90
CA TYR A 316 -10.09 17.52 3.53
C TYR A 316 -8.82 18.36 3.40
N MET A 317 -7.83 18.18 4.29
CA MET A 317 -6.54 18.86 4.18
C MET A 317 -5.77 18.48 2.91
N CYS A 318 -5.79 17.22 2.48
CA CYS A 318 -5.18 16.82 1.20
C CYS A 318 -5.84 17.55 0.04
N MET A 319 -7.17 17.63 0.02
CA MET A 319 -7.93 18.32 -1.02
C MET A 319 -7.60 19.82 -1.08
N GLU A 320 -7.53 20.50 0.07
CA GLU A 320 -7.13 21.92 0.15
C GLU A 320 -5.69 22.15 -0.34
N LYS A 321 -4.77 21.26 0.05
CA LYS A 321 -3.38 21.30 -0.43
C LYS A 321 -3.30 21.16 -1.95
N LEU A 322 -4.03 20.20 -2.54
CA LEU A 322 -4.07 19.99 -3.99
C LEU A 322 -4.70 21.17 -4.74
N ARG A 323 -5.74 21.80 -4.19
CA ARG A 323 -6.35 23.03 -4.77
C ARG A 323 -5.36 24.19 -4.80
N LYS A 324 -4.54 24.33 -3.76
CA LYS A 324 -3.53 25.38 -3.66
C LYS A 324 -2.29 25.09 -4.51
N ASN A 325 -1.84 23.84 -4.50
CA ASN A 325 -0.69 23.35 -5.22
C ASN A 325 -0.94 21.91 -5.66
N LYS A 326 -1.27 21.72 -6.94
CA LYS A 326 -1.56 20.40 -7.51
C LYS A 326 -0.41 19.39 -7.38
N TYR A 327 0.82 19.85 -7.13
CA TYR A 327 2.01 19.02 -6.98
C TYR A 327 2.44 18.80 -5.52
N ASP A 328 1.57 19.08 -4.55
CA ASP A 328 1.88 18.89 -3.13
C ASP A 328 2.08 17.40 -2.78
N ARG A 329 3.33 17.02 -2.48
CA ARG A 329 3.73 15.65 -2.15
C ARG A 329 3.38 15.22 -0.72
N THR A 330 2.76 16.09 0.07
CA THR A 330 2.36 15.82 1.47
C THR A 330 0.89 15.40 1.59
N CYS A 331 0.22 15.16 0.47
CA CYS A 331 -1.17 14.69 0.42
C CYS A 331 -1.24 13.19 0.70
N TYR A 332 -1.02 12.82 1.96
CA TYR A 332 -1.12 11.46 2.49
C TYR A 332 -2.16 11.41 3.60
N VAL A 333 -2.87 10.29 3.74
CA VAL A 333 -3.82 10.04 4.82
C VAL A 333 -3.42 8.75 5.53
N SER A 334 -3.13 8.82 6.83
CA SER A 334 -2.92 7.61 7.64
C SER A 334 -4.23 7.10 8.21
N ILE A 335 -4.46 5.81 8.05
CA ILE A 335 -5.57 5.06 8.66
C ILE A 335 -5.06 4.32 9.91
N SER A 336 -3.84 3.81 9.80
CA SER A 336 -3.09 3.16 10.87
C SER A 336 -2.67 4.12 11.97
N ARG A 337 -2.56 3.57 13.18
CA ARG A 337 -2.09 4.26 14.39
C ARG A 337 -1.21 3.34 15.23
N PRO A 338 -0.30 3.86 16.06
CA PRO A 338 0.59 3.03 16.88
C PRO A 338 -0.17 2.05 17.78
N TRP A 339 -1.34 2.43 18.30
CA TRP A 339 -2.14 1.55 19.15
C TRP A 339 -2.72 0.34 18.41
N ASP A 340 -2.84 0.39 17.08
CA ASP A 340 -3.34 -0.72 16.28
C ASP A 340 -2.42 -1.96 16.38
N LEU A 341 -1.15 -1.78 16.77
CA LEU A 341 -0.23 -2.89 17.04
C LEU A 341 -0.72 -3.77 18.22
N PHE A 342 -1.51 -3.20 19.12
CA PHE A 342 -2.07 -3.88 20.30
C PHE A 342 -3.51 -4.36 20.07
N CYS A 343 -4.12 -4.06 18.92
CA CYS A 343 -5.49 -4.42 18.61
C CYS A 343 -5.61 -5.84 18.01
N ASN A 344 -6.74 -6.48 18.28
CA ASN A 344 -7.09 -7.77 17.66
C ASN A 344 -7.59 -7.62 16.22
N ASP A 345 -8.23 -6.50 15.90
CA ASP A 345 -8.71 -6.21 14.55
C ASP A 345 -8.23 -4.82 14.10
N PRO A 346 -6.94 -4.67 13.76
CA PRO A 346 -6.42 -3.40 13.28
C PRO A 346 -6.82 -3.14 11.82
N PRO A 347 -6.88 -1.87 11.36
CA PRO A 347 -7.13 -1.55 9.97
C PRO A 347 -6.24 -2.30 8.98
N CYS A 348 -6.87 -2.94 7.98
CA CYS A 348 -6.17 -3.60 6.87
C CYS A 348 -5.54 -2.56 5.94
N LEU A 349 -6.28 -1.50 5.58
CA LEU A 349 -5.72 -0.30 4.96
C LEU A 349 -4.86 0.45 5.99
N ARG A 350 -3.63 0.78 5.63
CA ARG A 350 -2.71 1.54 6.50
C ARG A 350 -2.70 3.01 6.16
N GLY A 351 -2.76 3.33 4.87
CA GLY A 351 -2.90 4.69 4.40
C GLY A 351 -2.89 4.77 2.90
N TYR A 352 -3.05 5.99 2.40
CA TYR A 352 -3.10 6.28 0.98
C TYR A 352 -2.60 7.68 0.67
N GLN A 353 -2.17 7.86 -0.57
CA GLN A 353 -1.63 9.12 -1.07
C GLN A 353 -2.36 9.56 -2.34
N PHE A 354 -2.47 10.88 -2.48
CA PHE A 354 -2.83 11.52 -3.74
C PHE A 354 -1.61 12.30 -4.26
N ILE A 355 -1.20 12.03 -5.49
CA ILE A 355 -0.05 12.73 -6.09
C ILE A 355 -0.28 12.97 -7.58
N ALA A 356 0.06 14.17 -8.05
CA ALA A 356 -0.05 14.50 -9.46
C ALA A 356 1.16 14.02 -10.26
N ASN A 357 0.88 13.47 -11.44
CA ASN A 357 1.85 13.29 -12.52
C ASN A 357 1.34 14.01 -13.77
N GLY A 358 1.83 15.24 -14.01
CA GLY A 358 1.26 16.13 -15.03
C GLY A 358 -0.11 16.67 -14.61
N ASN A 359 -1.16 16.29 -15.35
CA ASN A 359 -2.56 16.63 -15.03
C ASN A 359 -3.42 15.39 -14.71
N THR A 360 -2.76 14.27 -14.37
CA THR A 360 -3.39 13.04 -13.89
C THR A 360 -3.12 12.88 -12.40
N LEU A 361 -4.16 12.63 -11.60
CA LEU A 361 -4.02 12.33 -10.18
C LEU A 361 -3.81 10.82 -9.96
N ALA A 362 -2.75 10.43 -9.28
CA ALA A 362 -2.56 9.05 -8.83
C ALA A 362 -3.09 8.89 -7.40
N GLY A 363 -3.96 7.91 -7.19
CA GLY A 363 -4.36 7.41 -5.87
C GLY A 363 -3.64 6.10 -5.55
N ILE A 364 -2.84 6.07 -4.48
CA ILE A 364 -1.99 4.94 -4.13
C ILE A 364 -2.39 4.44 -2.75
N PHE A 365 -2.77 3.18 -2.64
CA PHE A 365 -3.35 2.61 -1.42
C PHE A 365 -2.50 1.45 -0.91
N TYR A 366 -2.05 1.54 0.35
CA TYR A 366 -1.22 0.54 0.99
C TYR A 366 -2.00 -0.24 2.05
N MET A 367 -2.16 -1.54 1.82
CA MET A 367 -2.80 -2.47 2.73
C MET A 367 -1.79 -3.44 3.33
N ARG A 368 -1.81 -3.64 4.65
CA ARG A 368 -0.99 -4.67 5.31
C ARG A 368 -1.48 -6.08 4.98
N SER A 369 -2.77 -6.21 4.64
CA SER A 369 -3.44 -7.47 4.37
C SER A 369 -4.71 -7.22 3.54
N ASN A 370 -4.98 -8.06 2.55
CA ASN A 370 -6.21 -8.01 1.78
C ASN A 370 -6.69 -9.43 1.44
N ASP A 371 -7.92 -9.77 1.88
CA ASP A 371 -8.64 -10.93 1.36
C ASP A 371 -9.03 -10.64 -0.09
N VAL A 372 -8.38 -11.33 -1.03
CA VAL A 372 -8.53 -11.14 -2.46
C VAL A 372 -9.95 -11.51 -2.90
N PHE A 373 -10.49 -12.60 -2.37
CA PHE A 373 -11.82 -13.06 -2.78
C PHE A 373 -12.91 -12.22 -2.12
N GLY A 374 -12.90 -12.11 -0.80
CA GLY A 374 -14.00 -11.53 -0.03
C GLY A 374 -14.04 -10.00 0.04
N ALA A 375 -12.91 -9.31 -0.09
CA ALA A 375 -12.83 -7.87 0.22
C ALA A 375 -12.17 -7.01 -0.86
N MET A 376 -11.10 -7.50 -1.51
CA MET A 376 -10.25 -6.70 -2.40
C MET A 376 -11.02 -6.00 -3.50
N HIS A 377 -11.98 -6.68 -4.12
CA HIS A 377 -12.75 -6.07 -5.19
C HIS A 377 -13.57 -4.84 -4.73
N ALA A 378 -14.24 -4.95 -3.59
CA ALA A 378 -15.00 -3.85 -3.00
C ALA A 378 -14.07 -2.74 -2.49
N ASN A 379 -12.89 -3.09 -1.97
CA ASN A 379 -11.84 -2.13 -1.62
C ASN A 379 -11.36 -1.34 -2.85
N MET A 380 -11.02 -2.03 -3.94
CA MET A 380 -10.59 -1.39 -5.18
C MET A 380 -11.65 -0.46 -5.75
N PHE A 381 -12.91 -0.89 -5.79
CA PHE A 381 -14.03 -0.05 -6.20
C PHE A 381 -14.13 1.23 -5.36
N ALA A 382 -14.06 1.11 -4.04
CA ALA A 382 -14.15 2.25 -3.13
C ALA A 382 -12.96 3.20 -3.23
N PHE A 383 -11.75 2.67 -3.36
CA PHE A 383 -10.52 3.47 -3.45
C PHE A 383 -10.41 4.20 -4.79
N ALA A 384 -10.80 3.55 -5.90
CA ALA A 384 -10.93 4.20 -7.19
C ALA A 384 -12.00 5.30 -7.16
N THR A 385 -13.17 5.03 -6.55
CA THR A 385 -14.24 6.04 -6.37
C THR A 385 -13.74 7.25 -5.59
N LEU A 386 -13.03 7.03 -4.48
CA LEU A 386 -12.41 8.12 -3.72
C LEU A 386 -11.42 8.91 -4.58
N THR A 387 -10.54 8.23 -5.31
CA THR A 387 -9.55 8.89 -6.18
C THR A 387 -10.21 9.73 -7.26
N SER A 388 -11.27 9.21 -7.89
CA SER A 388 -12.10 9.90 -8.88
C SER A 388 -12.71 11.18 -8.29
N TYR A 389 -13.30 11.10 -7.09
CA TYR A 389 -13.88 12.27 -6.43
C TYR A 389 -12.84 13.34 -6.12
N ILE A 390 -11.68 12.96 -5.60
CA ILE A 390 -10.61 13.92 -5.34
C ILE A 390 -10.10 14.54 -6.64
N ALA A 391 -9.90 13.75 -7.71
CA ALA A 391 -9.49 14.26 -9.01
C ALA A 391 -10.46 15.31 -9.55
N GLY A 392 -11.77 15.03 -9.52
CA GLY A 392 -12.81 15.98 -9.96
C GLY A 392 -12.88 17.24 -9.11
N LEU A 393 -12.88 17.10 -7.78
CA LEU A 393 -12.97 18.23 -6.83
C LEU A 393 -11.71 19.11 -6.80
N THR A 394 -10.60 18.62 -7.34
CA THR A 394 -9.32 19.33 -7.44
C THR A 394 -8.91 19.63 -8.89
N LYS A 395 -9.81 19.39 -9.86
CA LYS A 395 -9.71 19.77 -11.27
C LYS A 395 -8.56 19.10 -12.05
N PHE A 396 -8.29 17.82 -11.79
CA PHE A 396 -7.44 16.99 -12.66
C PHE A 396 -8.25 16.47 -13.85
N ASP A 397 -7.58 16.26 -15.00
CA ASP A 397 -8.25 15.78 -16.22
C ASP A 397 -8.59 14.29 -16.15
N SER A 398 -7.82 13.55 -15.36
CA SER A 398 -7.89 12.09 -15.26
C SER A 398 -7.30 11.64 -13.93
N TYR A 399 -7.50 10.36 -13.61
CA TYR A 399 -6.85 9.73 -12.48
C TYR A 399 -6.35 8.33 -12.82
N LYS A 400 -5.37 7.86 -12.04
CA LYS A 400 -4.88 6.49 -12.03
C LYS A 400 -5.00 5.92 -10.63
N TYR A 401 -5.19 4.61 -10.56
CA TYR A 401 -5.36 3.90 -9.31
C TYR A 401 -4.29 2.81 -9.15
N TYR A 402 -3.65 2.82 -7.98
CA TYR A 402 -2.59 1.90 -7.60
C TYR A 402 -2.97 1.19 -6.31
N HIS A 403 -2.98 -0.14 -6.34
CA HIS A 403 -3.33 -0.98 -5.20
C HIS A 403 -2.11 -1.77 -4.74
N PHE A 404 -1.80 -1.70 -3.44
CA PHE A 404 -0.73 -2.48 -2.84
C PHE A 404 -1.26 -3.28 -1.65
N ALA A 405 -1.06 -4.59 -1.68
CA ALA A 405 -1.33 -5.48 -0.56
C ALA A 405 -0.03 -6.19 -0.16
N ASN A 406 0.48 -5.87 1.03
CA ASN A 406 1.67 -6.54 1.57
C ASN A 406 1.42 -8.03 1.77
N ASP A 407 0.19 -8.38 2.17
CA ASP A 407 -0.30 -9.74 2.24
C ASP A 407 -1.62 -9.89 1.45
N ALA A 408 -1.57 -10.46 0.24
CA ALA A 408 -2.76 -10.83 -0.54
C ALA A 408 -3.07 -12.33 -0.35
N HIS A 409 -4.28 -12.66 0.09
CA HIS A 409 -4.65 -14.05 0.42
C HIS A 409 -6.06 -14.43 0.00
N ILE A 410 -6.30 -15.73 -0.13
CA ILE A 410 -7.62 -16.34 -0.25
C ILE A 410 -7.74 -17.39 0.85
N TYR A 411 -8.74 -17.24 1.73
CA TYR A 411 -9.02 -18.23 2.77
C TYR A 411 -9.43 -19.58 2.17
N TRP A 412 -9.14 -20.66 2.90
CA TRP A 412 -9.40 -22.01 2.42
C TRP A 412 -10.87 -22.25 2.06
N GLU A 413 -11.79 -21.72 2.87
CA GLU A 413 -13.24 -21.75 2.63
C GLU A 413 -13.66 -21.15 1.28
N SER A 414 -12.94 -20.14 0.79
CA SER A 414 -13.23 -19.43 -0.46
C SER A 414 -12.58 -20.07 -1.68
N LEU A 415 -11.71 -21.07 -1.51
CA LEU A 415 -10.98 -21.67 -2.64
C LEU A 415 -11.88 -22.39 -3.63
N LYS A 416 -12.96 -23.02 -3.17
CA LYS A 416 -13.92 -23.68 -4.07
C LYS A 416 -14.59 -22.65 -4.98
N ALA A 417 -15.09 -21.56 -4.41
CA ALA A 417 -15.72 -20.49 -5.17
C ALA A 417 -14.73 -19.79 -6.10
N ALA A 418 -13.50 -19.54 -5.65
CA ALA A 418 -12.43 -19.02 -6.51
C ALA A 418 -12.15 -19.94 -7.70
N LYS A 419 -12.07 -21.27 -7.47
CA LYS A 419 -11.87 -22.26 -8.53
C LYS A 419 -12.99 -22.22 -9.59
N GLU A 420 -14.24 -22.08 -9.18
CA GLU A 420 -15.39 -22.00 -10.10
C GLU A 420 -15.33 -20.77 -11.01
N ILE A 421 -14.73 -19.66 -10.54
CA ILE A 421 -14.53 -18.44 -11.34
C ILE A 421 -13.36 -18.61 -12.32
N LEU A 422 -12.25 -19.21 -11.87
CA LEU A 422 -11.04 -19.37 -12.67
C LEU A 422 -11.16 -20.50 -13.70
N PHE A 423 -11.88 -21.56 -13.37
CA PHE A 423 -12.02 -22.77 -14.17
C PHE A 423 -13.51 -23.13 -14.29
N PRO A 424 -14.31 -22.32 -14.98
CA PRO A 424 -15.74 -22.60 -15.13
C PRO A 424 -15.94 -23.92 -15.88
N GLU A 425 -16.73 -24.82 -15.31
CA GLU A 425 -17.12 -26.06 -15.99
C GLU A 425 -18.10 -25.74 -17.12
N THR A 426 -17.84 -26.27 -18.31
CA THR A 426 -18.81 -26.20 -19.41
C THR A 426 -20.05 -27.00 -19.03
N PRO A 427 -21.27 -26.41 -19.08
CA PRO A 427 -22.49 -27.18 -18.83
C PRO A 427 -22.54 -28.38 -19.76
N ASN A 428 -22.62 -29.59 -19.21
CA ASN A 428 -22.70 -30.80 -20.03
C ASN A 428 -24.09 -30.92 -20.64
N VAL A 429 -24.25 -30.46 -21.89
CA VAL A 429 -25.52 -30.48 -22.63
C VAL A 429 -26.01 -31.91 -22.92
N PHE A 430 -25.16 -32.93 -22.74
CA PHE A 430 -25.49 -34.33 -23.01
C PHE A 430 -25.95 -35.14 -21.79
N GLY A 431 -25.84 -34.59 -20.57
CA GLY A 431 -26.20 -35.31 -19.34
C GLY A 431 -27.71 -35.46 -19.10
N SER A 432 -28.54 -34.59 -19.69
CA SER A 432 -30.00 -34.59 -19.50
C SER A 432 -30.77 -35.37 -20.56
N VAL A 433 -30.10 -35.94 -21.57
CA VAL A 433 -30.76 -36.70 -22.66
C VAL A 433 -30.71 -38.21 -22.43
N ILE A 434 -29.83 -38.71 -21.54
CA ILE A 434 -29.58 -40.15 -21.40
C ILE A 434 -30.45 -40.81 -20.30
N GLU A 435 -31.05 -40.05 -19.38
CA GLU A 435 -31.93 -40.63 -18.33
C GLU A 435 -33.40 -40.81 -18.76
N GLY A 436 -33.76 -40.47 -20.00
CA GLY A 436 -35.15 -40.49 -20.48
C GLY A 436 -35.54 -41.64 -21.42
N GLY A 437 -34.69 -42.63 -21.65
CA GLY A 437 -34.97 -43.62 -22.70
C GLY A 437 -34.27 -44.95 -22.56
N MET A 438 -34.65 -45.75 -21.57
CA MET A 438 -34.59 -47.22 -21.63
C MET A 438 -35.69 -47.82 -20.72
N GLU A 439 -36.95 -47.64 -21.12
CA GLU A 439 -38.04 -48.57 -20.80
C GLU A 439 -38.65 -49.03 -22.14
N GLU A 440 -38.17 -50.17 -22.66
CA GLU A 440 -38.92 -51.09 -23.51
C GLU A 440 -38.57 -52.53 -23.15
#